data_AF-A0A2V2AUC7-F1
#
_entry.id   AF-A0A2V2AUC7-F1
#
_cell.length_a   1.000
_cell.length_b   1.000
_cell.length_c   1.000
_cell.angle_alpha   90.00
_cell.angle_beta   90.00
_cell.angle_gamma   90.00
#
_symmetry.space_group_name_H-M   'P 1'
#
loop_
_entity.id
_entity.type
_entity.pdbx_description
1 polymer ?
#
loop_
_entity_poly.entity_id
_entity_poly.type
_entity_poly.pdbx_seq_one_letter_code
_entity_poly.pdbx_strand_id
1 'polypeptide(L)' 'MPSFLSGRTVMVTGATTGIGYETARLLAESGATVLLHGRTLRSGR' A
#
# COMPACT_ATOMS: atom_id res chain seq x y z
N MET A 1 -15.04 -8.79 -2.63
CA MET A 1 -14.58 -9.33 -1.32
C MET A 1 -14.95 -8.34 -0.22
N PRO A 2 -15.21 -8.77 1.02
CA PRO A 2 -15.43 -7.84 2.12
C PRO A 2 -14.15 -7.06 2.40
N SER A 3 -14.27 -5.74 2.55
CA SER A 3 -13.15 -4.84 2.85
C SER A 3 -12.90 -4.80 4.37
N PHE A 4 -12.24 -5.83 4.90
CA PHE A 4 -12.00 -5.98 6.35
C PHE A 4 -11.06 -4.92 6.95
N LEU A 5 -10.39 -4.12 6.11
CA LEU A 5 -9.52 -3.02 6.55
C LEU A 5 -10.15 -1.63 6.39
N SER A 6 -11.46 -1.56 6.11
CA SER A 6 -12.17 -0.28 5.98
C SER A 6 -11.98 0.62 7.20
N GLY A 7 -11.69 1.90 6.95
CA GLY A 7 -11.45 2.90 7.98
C GLY A 7 -10.08 2.79 8.68
N ARG A 8 -9.19 1.91 8.23
CA ARG A 8 -7.82 1.78 8.76
C ARG A 8 -6.83 2.54 7.89
N THR A 9 -5.83 3.16 8.52
CA THR A 9 -4.71 3.81 7.85
C THR A 9 -3.44 3.01 8.10
N VAL A 10 -2.70 2.68 7.04
CA VAL A 10 -1.49 1.85 7.11
C VAL A 10 -0.34 2.55 6.39
N MET A 11 0.84 2.63 7.01
CA MET A 11 2.06 3.10 6.36
C MET A 11 2.90 1.92 5.88
N VAL A 12 3.26 1.90 4.61
CA VAL A 12 4.15 0.88 4.02
C VAL A 12 5.46 1.54 3.62
N THR A 13 6.58 1.06 4.17
CA THR A 13 7.93 1.50 3.80
C THR A 13 8.51 0.59 2.72
N GLY A 14 9.45 1.12 1.92
CA GLY A 14 9.96 0.38 0.76
C GLY A 14 8.86 0.09 -0.28
N ALA A 15 7.81 0.92 -0.34
CA ALA A 15 6.59 0.66 -1.10
C ALA A 15 6.69 1.00 -2.60
N THR A 16 7.88 1.32 -3.09
CA THR A 16 8.09 1.77 -4.47
C THR A 16 8.07 0.62 -5.48
N THR A 17 8.46 -0.59 -5.09
CA THR A 17 8.57 -1.78 -5.97
C THR A 17 8.43 -3.06 -5.16
N GLY A 18 8.27 -4.19 -5.85
CA GLY A 18 8.39 -5.52 -5.26
C GLY A 18 7.36 -5.78 -4.17
N ILE A 19 7.77 -6.46 -3.10
CA ILE A 19 6.87 -6.89 -2.01
C ILE A 19 6.17 -5.69 -1.36
N GLY A 20 6.88 -4.57 -1.12
CA GLY A 20 6.27 -3.40 -0.51
C GLY A 20 5.16 -2.79 -1.36
N TYR A 21 5.33 -2.76 -2.69
CA TYR A 21 4.31 -2.29 -3.62
C TYR A 21 3.08 -3.20 -3.64
N GLU A 22 3.28 -4.52 -3.81
CA GLU A 22 2.16 -5.46 -3.86
C GLU A 22 1.42 -5.54 -2.52
N THR A 23 2.16 -5.43 -1.41
CA THR A 23 1.57 -5.33 -0.07
C THR A 23 0.67 -4.10 0.04
N ALA A 24 1.16 -2.94 -0.38
CA ALA A 24 0.38 -1.71 -0.36
C ALA A 24 -0.88 -1.80 -1.25
N ARG A 25 -0.76 -2.44 -2.41
CA ARG A 25 -1.89 -2.70 -3.32
C ARG A 25 -2.96 -3.56 -2.65
N LEU A 26 -2.59 -4.72 -2.10
CA LEU A 26 -3.54 -5.63 -1.46
C LEU A 26 -4.21 -5.01 -0.22
N LEU A 27 -3.47 -4.19 0.54
CA LEU A 27 -4.03 -3.43 1.67
C LEU A 27 -5.08 -2.40 1.22
N ALA A 28 -4.81 -1.69 0.12
CA ALA A 28 -5.75 -0.74 -0.47
C ALA A 28 -6.98 -1.46 -1.04
N GLU A 29 -6.81 -2.57 -1.76
CA GLU A 29 -7.90 -3.43 -2.25
C GLU A 29 -8.76 -3.98 -1.09
N SER A 30 -8.15 -4.18 0.08
CA SER A 30 -8.84 -4.59 1.31
C SER A 30 -9.55 -3.45 2.05
N GLY A 31 -9.48 -2.22 1.54
CA GLY A 31 -10.21 -1.04 2.04
C GLY A 31 -9.43 -0.11 2.98
N ALA A 32 -8.12 -0.33 3.16
CA ALA A 32 -7.30 0.58 3.95
C ALA A 32 -6.96 1.87 3.17
N THR A 33 -6.82 2.98 3.88
CA THR A 33 -6.04 4.14 3.41
C THR A 33 -4.57 3.82 3.56
N VAL A 34 -3.80 3.83 2.47
CA VAL A 34 -2.39 3.42 2.49
C VAL A 34 -1.47 4.61 2.22
N LEU A 35 -0.54 4.85 3.13
CA LEU A 35 0.55 5.81 2.99
C LEU A 35 1.81 5.10 2.48
N LEU A 36 2.31 5.52 1.33
CA LEU A 36 3.49 4.93 0.71
C LEU A 36 4.75 5.73 1.07
N HIS A 37 5.76 5.04 1.58
CA HIS A 37 7.07 5.62 1.85
C HIS A 37 8.16 4.90 1.06
N GLY A 38 9.02 5.67 0.41
CA GLY A 38 10.22 5.18 -0.25
C GLY A 38 11.16 6.31 -0.64
N ARG A 39 12.36 5.94 -1.10
CA ARG A 39 13.41 6.90 -1.45
C ARG A 39 13.09 7.73 -2.70
N THR A 40 12.28 7.17 -3.62
CA THR A 40 11.98 7.77 -4.92
C THR A 40 10.48 7.74 -5.16
N LEU A 41 9.86 8.88 -5.48
CA LEU A 41 8.42 8.97 -5.80
C LEU A 41 8.07 8.29 -7.13
N ARG A 42 9.04 8.19 -8.06
CA ARG A 42 8.88 7.44 -9.30
C ARG A 42 9.19 5.97 -9.07
N SER A 43 8.15 5.20 -8.80
CA SER A 43 8.07 3.82 -9.22
C SER A 43 6.64 3.33 -9.16
N GLY A 44 6.20 2.76 -10.27
CA GLY A 44 4.89 2.22 -10.58
C GLY A 44 5.02 1.67 -11.99
N ARG A 45 5.87 0.65 -12.11
CA ARG A 45 5.93 -0.19 -13.32
C ARG A 45 5.02 -1.38 -13.08
#